data_AF-A0A536TR64-F1
#
_entry.id   AF-A0A536TR64-F1
#
_cell.length_a   1.000
_cell.length_b   1.000
_cell.length_c   1.000
_cell.angle_alpha   90.00
_cell.angle_beta   90.00
_cell.angle_gamma   90.00
#
_symmetry.space_group_name_H-M   'P 1'
#
loop_
_entity.id
_entity.type
_entity.pdbx_description
1 polymer ?
#
loop_
_entity_poly.entity_id
_entity_poly.type
_entity_poly.pdbx_seq_one_letter_code
_entity_poly.pdbx_strand_id
1 'polypeptide(L)'
;MRALLDVNVLIALLDADHSLHGRASQWFGSYARRGWASCPITQNGCVRIMSHPGYPNALPVRAVMERLAEASASALHEFWPDDVSLLDPQVADAARIHGPRQITDHYLLALAVWHGGQFVTFD
;
A
#
# COMPACT_ATOMS: atom_id res chain seq x y z
N MET A 1 -9.53 6.98 11.30
CA MET A 1 -9.10 7.33 9.95
C MET A 1 -8.44 6.11 9.37
N ARG A 2 -8.90 5.66 8.20
CA ARG A 2 -8.39 4.46 7.52
C ARG A 2 -7.02 4.78 6.92
N ALA A 3 -6.10 3.82 6.98
CA ALA A 3 -4.73 3.99 6.48
C ALA A 3 -4.54 3.28 5.14
N LEU A 4 -4.26 4.00 4.05
CA LEU A 4 -3.76 3.43 2.81
C LEU A 4 -2.33 2.97 3.01
N LEU A 5 -2.11 1.67 2.84
CA LEU A 5 -0.79 1.07 3.00
C LEU A 5 -0.05 1.10 1.67
N ASP A 6 1.16 1.63 1.69
CA ASP A 6 2.11 1.50 0.60
C ASP A 6 2.46 0.02 0.35
N VAL A 7 2.99 -0.26 -0.84
CA VAL A 7 3.54 -1.55 -1.25
C VAL A 7 4.55 -2.06 -0.24
N ASN A 8 5.48 -1.21 0.24
CA ASN A 8 6.52 -1.61 1.18
C ASN A 8 5.94 -2.06 2.54
N VAL A 9 4.88 -1.42 3.03
CA VAL A 9 4.19 -1.78 4.27
C VAL A 9 3.39 -3.06 4.08
N LEU A 10 2.67 -3.17 2.96
CA LEU A 10 1.85 -4.34 2.66
C LEU A 10 2.71 -5.60 2.53
N ILE A 11 3.86 -5.51 1.86
CA ILE A 11 4.85 -6.58 1.77
C ILE A 11 5.38 -6.94 3.16
N ALA A 12 5.78 -5.96 3.97
CA ALA A 12 6.29 -6.22 5.32
C ALA A 12 5.24 -6.91 6.22
N LEU A 13 3.95 -6.68 6.01
CA LEU A 13 2.88 -7.38 6.74
C LEU A 13 2.67 -8.81 6.23
N LEU A 14 2.80 -9.05 4.93
CA LEU A 14 2.51 -10.33 4.30
C LEU A 14 3.71 -11.29 4.24
N ASP A 15 4.92 -10.80 4.46
CA ASP A 15 6.14 -11.59 4.57
C ASP A 15 6.72 -11.52 5.99
N ALA A 16 6.67 -12.66 6.69
CA ALA A 16 7.18 -12.78 8.06
C ALA A 16 8.71 -12.73 8.14
N ASP A 17 9.42 -13.04 7.05
CA ASP A 17 10.88 -12.98 6.98
C ASP A 17 11.38 -11.58 6.58
N HIS A 18 10.47 -10.66 6.24
CA HIS A 18 10.81 -9.29 5.90
C HIS A 18 11.45 -8.56 7.09
N SER A 19 12.55 -7.84 6.86
CA SER A 19 13.29 -7.15 7.93
C SER A 19 12.44 -6.14 8.72
N LEU A 20 11.42 -5.56 8.08
CA LEU A 20 10.47 -4.63 8.69
C LEU A 20 9.19 -5.29 9.22
N HIS A 21 9.05 -6.62 9.16
CA HIS A 21 7.83 -7.32 9.57
C HIS A 21 7.42 -7.02 11.01
N GLY A 22 8.37 -7.02 11.95
CA GLY A 22 8.10 -6.70 13.35
C GLY A 22 7.57 -5.27 13.53
N ARG A 23 8.15 -4.30 12.84
CA ARG A 23 7.73 -2.89 12.90
C ARG A 23 6.35 -2.70 12.27
N ALA A 24 6.12 -3.30 11.11
CA ALA A 24 4.83 -3.26 10.41
C ALA A 24 3.72 -3.88 11.26
N SER A 25 3.97 -5.06 11.82
CA SER A 25 3.01 -5.79 12.67
C SER A 25 2.69 -5.03 13.96
N GLN A 26 3.70 -4.43 14.62
CA GLN A 26 3.48 -3.62 15.81
C GLN A 26 2.61 -2.39 15.51
N TRP A 27 2.91 -1.68 14.42
CA TRP A 27 2.12 -0.56 13.97
C TRP A 27 0.69 -1.01 13.62
N PHE A 28 0.54 -2.08 12.84
CA PHE A 28 -0.76 -2.58 12.42
C PHE A 28 -1.62 -3.00 13.61
N GLY A 29 -1.06 -3.69 14.61
CA GLY A 29 -1.77 -4.04 15.85
C GLY A 29 -2.27 -2.82 16.65
N SER A 30 -1.58 -1.69 16.54
CA SER A 30 -1.93 -0.44 17.23
C SER A 30 -2.96 0.40 16.47
N TYR A 31 -2.95 0.37 15.13
CA TYR A 31 -3.73 1.29 14.29
C TYR A 31 -4.82 0.63 13.44
N ALA A 32 -4.68 -0.64 13.05
CA ALA A 32 -5.58 -1.30 12.09
C ALA A 32 -7.03 -1.41 12.55
N ARG A 33 -7.31 -1.29 13.86
CA ARG A 33 -8.68 -1.17 14.40
C ARG A 33 -9.44 0.03 13.84
N ARG A 34 -8.74 1.03 13.29
CA ARG A 34 -9.34 2.20 12.60
C ARG A 34 -9.59 1.95 11.11
N GLY A 35 -9.30 0.74 10.63
CA GLY A 35 -9.34 0.33 9.24
C GLY A 35 -8.02 0.58 8.51
N TRP A 36 -7.78 -0.20 7.46
CA TRP A 36 -6.72 0.01 6.48
C TRP A 36 -7.27 -0.13 5.05
N ALA A 37 -6.58 0.44 4.08
CA ALA A 37 -6.94 0.39 2.67
C ALA A 37 -5.79 -0.12 1.83
N SER A 38 -6.14 -0.70 0.70
CA SER A 38 -5.24 -0.91 -0.44
C SER A 38 -5.89 -0.35 -1.70
N CYS A 39 -5.11 -0.15 -2.76
CA CYS A 39 -5.59 0.31 -4.05
C CYS A 39 -5.00 -0.53 -5.20
N PRO A 40 -5.39 -0.32 -6.47
CA PRO A 40 -4.82 -1.05 -7.60
C PRO A 40 -3.29 -1.04 -7.61
N ILE A 41 -2.66 0.12 -7.34
CA ILE A 41 -1.20 0.24 -7.36
C ILE A 41 -0.56 -0.60 -6.25
N THR A 42 -1.09 -0.56 -5.03
CA THR A 42 -0.46 -1.24 -3.90
C THR A 42 -0.65 -2.75 -3.94
N GLN A 43 -1.84 -3.21 -4.37
CA GLN A 43 -2.10 -4.64 -4.58
C GLN A 43 -1.24 -5.23 -5.72
N ASN A 44 -1.22 -4.59 -6.90
CA ASN A 44 -0.42 -5.06 -8.02
C ASN A 44 1.09 -4.98 -7.73
N GLY A 45 1.54 -3.92 -7.03
CA GLY A 45 2.92 -3.78 -6.58
C GLY A 45 3.34 -4.90 -5.64
N CYS A 46 2.49 -5.23 -4.66
CA CYS A 46 2.72 -6.34 -3.74
C CYS A 46 2.86 -7.68 -4.47
N VAL A 47 1.91 -8.01 -5.35
CA VAL A 47 1.95 -9.25 -6.14
C VAL A 47 3.22 -9.32 -6.98
N ARG A 48 3.50 -8.25 -7.74
CA ARG A 48 4.66 -8.18 -8.63
C ARG A 48 5.98 -8.35 -7.89
N ILE A 49 6.15 -7.74 -6.72
CA ILE A 49 7.42 -7.78 -5.97
C ILE A 49 7.60 -9.14 -5.29
N MET A 50 6.60 -9.62 -4.53
CA MET A 50 6.73 -10.88 -3.78
C MET A 50 6.83 -12.11 -4.69
N SER A 51 6.40 -12.00 -5.96
CA SER A 51 6.57 -13.06 -6.95
C SER A 51 7.79 -12.88 -7.87
N HIS A 52 8.58 -11.83 -7.68
CA HIS A 52 9.74 -11.58 -8.53
C HIS A 52 10.88 -12.55 -8.19
N PRO A 53 11.58 -13.17 -9.17
CA PRO A 53 12.65 -14.12 -8.89
C PRO A 53 13.81 -13.59 -8.03
N GLY A 54 14.02 -12.27 -8.05
CA GLY A 54 15.02 -11.58 -7.22
C GLY A 54 14.56 -11.23 -5.80
N TYR A 55 13.30 -11.51 -5.44
CA TYR A 55 12.79 -11.29 -4.09
C TYR A 55 13.15 -12.49 -3.18
N PRO A 56 13.64 -12.27 -1.95
CA PRO A 56 13.90 -13.36 -1.01
C PRO A 56 12.64 -14.21 -0.80
N ASN A 57 12.78 -15.54 -0.85
CA ASN A 57 11.65 -16.47 -0.66
C ASN A 57 10.45 -16.19 -1.60
N ALA A 58 10.73 -15.77 -2.85
CA ALA A 58 9.69 -15.46 -3.84
C ALA A 58 8.62 -16.56 -3.94
N LEU A 59 7.35 -16.13 -3.95
CA LEU A 59 6.21 -17.02 -4.02
C LEU A 59 5.62 -17.05 -5.44
N PRO A 60 4.97 -18.14 -5.87
CA PRO A 60 4.17 -18.13 -7.08
C PRO A 60 3.12 -17.01 -7.03
N VAL A 61 2.87 -16.33 -8.17
CA VAL A 61 1.87 -15.25 -8.29
C VAL A 61 0.54 -15.61 -7.63
N ARG A 62 0.04 -16.83 -7.90
CA ARG A 62 -1.20 -17.35 -7.31
C ARG A 62 -1.19 -17.32 -5.77
N ALA A 63 -0.10 -17.78 -5.16
CA ALA A 63 0.02 -17.83 -3.70
C ALA A 63 0.05 -16.41 -3.08
N VAL A 64 0.67 -15.44 -3.76
CA VAL A 64 0.63 -14.04 -3.31
C VAL A 64 -0.77 -13.45 -3.44
N MET A 65 -1.46 -13.73 -4.55
CA MET A 65 -2.85 -13.29 -4.74
C MET A 65 -3.80 -13.88 -3.69
N GLU A 66 -3.67 -15.18 -3.38
CA GLU A 66 -4.46 -15.85 -2.34
C GLU A 66 -4.21 -15.21 -0.96
N ARG A 67 -2.94 -15.00 -0.59
CA ARG A 67 -2.57 -14.34 0.66
C ARG A 67 -3.12 -12.91 0.76
N LEU A 68 -3.07 -12.16 -0.33
CA LEU A 68 -3.59 -10.79 -0.37
C LEU A 68 -5.13 -10.77 -0.29
N ALA A 69 -5.80 -11.73 -0.93
CA ALA A 69 -7.25 -11.89 -0.85
C ALA A 69 -7.69 -12.23 0.58
N GLU A 70 -6.99 -13.14 1.27
CA GLU A 70 -7.23 -13.46 2.68
C GLU A 70 -7.07 -12.24 3.58
N ALA A 71 -5.98 -11.48 3.42
CA ALA A 71 -5.76 -10.26 4.19
C ALA A 71 -6.88 -9.22 3.95
N SER A 72 -7.30 -9.06 2.70
CA SER A 72 -8.32 -8.09 2.28
C SER A 72 -9.76 -8.51 2.59
N ALA A 73 -10.00 -9.77 2.97
CA ALA A 73 -11.33 -10.26 3.35
C ALA A 73 -11.79 -9.75 4.74
N SER A 74 -10.89 -9.13 5.50
CA SER A 74 -11.20 -8.54 6.80
C SER A 74 -12.19 -7.37 6.67
N ALA A 75 -13.15 -7.26 7.60
CA ALA A 75 -14.03 -6.08 7.70
C ALA A 75 -13.26 -4.77 8.02
N LEU A 76 -12.01 -4.90 8.46
CA LEU A 76 -11.10 -3.76 8.66
C LEU A 76 -10.42 -3.31 7.37
N HIS A 77 -10.60 -3.99 6.25
CA HIS A 77 -10.08 -3.60 4.94
C HIS A 77 -11.14 -2.85 4.12
N GLU A 78 -10.67 -1.98 3.23
CA GLU A 78 -11.48 -1.38 2.17
C GLU A 78 -10.59 -1.19 0.94
N PHE A 79 -11.14 -1.46 -0.23
CA PHE A 79 -10.46 -1.23 -1.48
C PHE A 79 -10.79 0.17 -2.01
N TRP A 80 -9.77 0.99 -2.24
CA TRP A 80 -9.92 2.30 -2.87
C TRP A 80 -9.55 2.21 -4.35
N PRO A 81 -10.49 2.48 -5.28
CA PRO A 81 -10.20 2.46 -6.70
C PRO A 81 -9.29 3.63 -7.10
N ASP A 82 -8.81 3.59 -8.35
CA ASP A 82 -8.13 4.73 -8.95
C ASP A 82 -9.19 5.79 -9.35
N ASP A 83 -9.39 6.77 -8.48
CA ASP A 83 -10.42 7.82 -8.65
C ASP A 83 -9.91 9.26 -8.49
N VAL A 84 -8.58 9.45 -8.53
CA VAL A 84 -7.91 10.75 -8.51
C VAL A 84 -6.88 10.86 -9.63
N SER A 85 -6.51 12.09 -10.01
CA SER A 85 -5.47 12.33 -11.02
C SER A 85 -4.48 13.39 -10.55
N LEU A 86 -3.17 13.12 -10.67
CA LEU A 86 -2.13 14.12 -10.41
C LEU A 86 -2.13 15.26 -11.44
N LEU A 87 -2.86 15.12 -12.54
CA LEU A 87 -3.07 16.20 -13.52
C LEU A 87 -4.15 17.19 -13.09
N ASP A 88 -4.96 16.84 -12.08
CA ASP A 88 -5.96 17.73 -11.52
C ASP A 88 -5.31 18.67 -10.49
N PRO A 89 -5.28 20.00 -10.73
CA PRO A 89 -4.68 20.97 -9.82
C PRO A 89 -5.41 21.08 -8.47
N GLN A 90 -6.64 20.56 -8.35
CA GLN A 90 -7.34 20.47 -7.07
C GLN A 90 -6.86 19.28 -6.22
N VAL A 91 -6.28 18.26 -6.86
CA VAL A 91 -5.77 17.05 -6.21
C VAL A 91 -4.29 17.21 -5.87
N ALA A 92 -3.50 17.75 -6.79
CA ALA A 92 -2.05 17.87 -6.62
C ALA A 92 -1.49 19.16 -7.22
N ASP A 93 -0.57 19.78 -6.48
CA ASP A 93 0.25 20.87 -6.98
C ASP A 93 1.50 20.29 -7.67
N ALA A 94 1.52 20.32 -9.00
CA ALA A 94 2.64 19.81 -9.80
C ALA A 94 3.98 20.51 -9.48
N ALA A 95 3.97 21.73 -8.96
CA ALA A 95 5.19 22.43 -8.56
C ALA A 95 5.87 21.78 -7.33
N ARG A 96 5.17 20.92 -6.60
CA ARG A 96 5.67 20.21 -5.40
C ARG A 96 6.18 18.80 -5.70
N ILE A 97 6.05 18.33 -6.94
CA ILE A 97 6.55 17.02 -7.38
C ILE A 97 7.91 17.25 -8.04
N HIS A 98 8.99 17.01 -7.29
CA HIS A 98 10.34 17.40 -7.67
C HIS A 98 11.13 16.33 -8.42
N GLY A 99 10.63 15.09 -8.49
CA GLY A 99 11.32 14.03 -9.23
C GLY A 99 10.51 12.76 -9.45
N PRO A 100 10.98 11.90 -10.38
CA PRO A 100 10.24 10.72 -10.83
C PRO A 100 9.98 9.69 -9.72
N ARG A 101 10.86 9.61 -8.71
CA ARG A 101 10.68 8.68 -7.58
C ARG A 101 9.50 9.04 -6.69
N GLN A 102 9.06 10.31 -6.72
CA GLN A 102 8.01 10.81 -5.85
C GLN A 102 6.61 10.66 -6.44
N ILE A 103 6.49 10.32 -7.73
CA ILE A 103 5.21 10.35 -8.46
C ILE A 103 4.20 9.40 -7.82
N THR A 104 4.60 8.15 -7.58
CA THR A 104 3.71 7.15 -6.99
C THR A 104 3.34 7.52 -5.56
N ASP A 105 4.29 7.98 -4.75
CA ASP A 105 4.03 8.36 -3.36
C ASP A 105 3.08 9.55 -3.28
N HIS A 106 3.23 10.55 -4.16
CA HIS A 106 2.30 11.68 -4.23
C HIS A 106 0.92 11.24 -4.68
N TYR A 107 0.82 10.32 -5.64
CA TYR A 107 -0.47 9.76 -6.04
C TYR A 107 -1.14 9.03 -4.87
N LEU A 108 -0.42 8.16 -4.17
CA LEU A 108 -0.98 7.40 -3.04
C LEU A 108 -1.35 8.33 -1.88
N LEU A 109 -0.54 9.35 -1.61
CA LEU A 109 -0.88 10.38 -0.63
C LEU A 109 -2.15 11.13 -1.03
N ALA A 110 -2.26 11.57 -2.28
CA ALA A 110 -3.44 12.26 -2.79
C ALA A 110 -4.70 11.40 -2.71
N LEU A 111 -4.60 10.13 -3.11
CA LEU A 111 -5.69 9.15 -2.98
C LEU A 111 -6.10 8.97 -1.51
N ALA A 112 -5.12 8.86 -0.59
CA ALA A 112 -5.43 8.73 0.82
C ALA A 112 -6.14 9.96 1.38
N VAL A 113 -5.70 11.16 1.03
CA VAL A 113 -6.35 12.41 1.45
C VAL A 113 -7.76 12.53 0.85
N TRP A 114 -7.94 12.16 -0.41
CA TRP A 114 -9.23 12.18 -1.10
C TRP A 114 -10.29 11.33 -0.39
N HIS A 115 -9.91 10.13 0.07
CA HIS A 115 -10.79 9.25 0.85
C HIS A 115 -10.85 9.61 2.35
N GLY A 116 -10.35 10.78 2.75
CA GLY A 116 -10.33 11.22 4.15
C GLY A 116 -9.48 10.33 5.06
N GLY A 117 -8.44 9.72 4.49
CA GLY A 117 -7.54 8.74 5.07
C GLY A 117 -6.14 9.26 5.42
N GLN A 118 -5.25 8.32 5.73
CA GLN A 118 -3.81 8.57 5.93
C GLN A 118 -2.99 7.65 5.02
N PHE A 119 -1.87 8.14 4.51
CA PHE A 119 -0.91 7.31 3.77
C PHE A 119 0.19 6.82 4.71
N VAL A 120 0.54 5.53 4.62
CA VAL A 120 1.53 4.88 5.50
C VAL A 120 2.57 4.18 4.64
N THR A 121 3.82 4.60 4.80
CA THR A 121 4.99 4.12 4.05
C THR A 121 6.20 4.01 4.98
N PHE A 122 7.23 3.28 4.53
CA PHE A 122 8.55 3.26 5.15
C PHE A 122 9.58 4.19 4.48
N ASP A 123 9.20 4.87 3.40
CA ASP A 123 10.04 5.81 2.66
C ASP A 123 10.04 7.24 3.23
#